data_AF-A0A7R9WJV5-F1
#
_entry.id   AF-A0A7R9WJV5-F1
#
_cell.length_a   1.000
_cell.length_b   1.000
_cell.length_c   1.000
_cell.angle_alpha   90.00
_cell.angle_beta   90.00
_cell.angle_gamma   90.00
#
_symmetry.space_group_name_H-M   'P 1'
#
loop_
_entity.id
_entity.type
_entity.pdbx_description
1 polymer ?
#
loop_
_entity_poly.entity_id
_entity_poly.type
_entity_poly.pdbx_seq_one_letter_code
_entity_poly.pdbx_strand_id
1 'polypeptide(L)'
;VGGDMGLPVPFKEQLAALQELVQAGKVRYIGVSNETPYGVCSMAELHNHFPDLYPKVISVQNSYSLVVRKDYEAGLAEACFHHNVALLPYSPLAGGTLSGKYRSESTSKRARLSLFPGFM
;
A
#
# COMPACT_ATOMS: atom_id res chain seq x y z
N VAL A 1 -17.20 29.19 3.43
CA VAL A 1 -16.44 28.95 2.18
C VAL A 1 -16.21 27.45 2.08
N GLY A 2 -17.25 26.73 1.66
CA GLY A 2 -17.26 25.27 1.55
C GLY A 2 -16.94 24.90 0.11
N GLY A 3 -15.71 24.48 -0.14
CA GLY A 3 -15.35 23.81 -1.38
C GLY A 3 -15.85 22.38 -1.35
N ASP A 4 -16.35 21.92 -2.49
CA ASP A 4 -16.65 20.51 -2.78
C ASP A 4 -15.36 19.69 -2.63
N MET A 5 -15.07 19.21 -1.41
CA MET A 5 -14.09 18.15 -1.19
C MET A 5 -14.76 16.84 -1.61
N GLY A 6 -14.88 16.65 -2.93
CA GLY A 6 -15.58 15.54 -3.56
C GLY A 6 -15.34 14.24 -2.79
N LEU A 7 -16.44 13.55 -2.49
CA LEU A 7 -16.41 12.31 -1.72
C LEU A 7 -15.42 11.31 -2.35
N PRO A 8 -14.69 10.53 -1.54
CA PRO A 8 -13.80 9.51 -2.08
C PRO A 8 -14.57 8.53 -2.98
N VAL A 9 -13.97 8.16 -4.11
CA VAL A 9 -14.55 7.22 -5.07
C VAL A 9 -14.79 5.87 -4.36
N PRO A 10 -16.00 5.28 -4.41
CA PRO A 10 -16.29 4.02 -3.72
C PRO A 10 -15.46 2.85 -4.27
N PHE A 11 -15.11 1.87 -3.42
CA PHE A 11 -14.33 0.69 -3.84
C PHE A 11 -14.95 -0.10 -4.98
N LYS A 12 -16.29 -0.17 -5.06
CA LYS A 12 -16.99 -0.81 -6.18
C LYS A 12 -16.65 -0.16 -7.52
N GLU A 13 -16.66 1.16 -7.56
CA GLU A 13 -16.35 1.92 -8.77
C GLU A 13 -14.86 1.79 -9.13
N GLN A 14 -13.97 1.89 -8.14
CA GLN A 14 -12.54 1.66 -8.35
C GLN A 14 -12.26 0.27 -8.92
N LEU A 15 -12.80 -0.79 -8.30
CA LEU A 15 -12.55 -2.17 -8.72
C LEU A 15 -13.20 -2.50 -10.07
N ALA A 16 -14.38 -1.93 -10.40
CA ALA A 16 -15.01 -2.11 -11.70
C ALA A 16 -14.13 -1.52 -12.82
N ALA A 17 -13.61 -0.29 -12.63
CA ALA A 17 -12.69 0.32 -13.58
C ALA A 17 -11.40 -0.52 -13.76
N LEU A 18 -10.87 -1.09 -12.67
CA LEU A 18 -9.71 -1.98 -12.72
C LEU A 18 -10.03 -3.31 -13.41
N GLN A 19 -11.25 -3.85 -13.25
CA GLN A 19 -11.70 -5.05 -13.94
C GLN A 19 -11.67 -4.86 -15.46
N GLU A 20 -12.13 -3.72 -15.96
CA GLU A 20 -12.10 -3.41 -17.39
C GLU A 20 -10.67 -3.44 -17.95
N LEU A 21 -9.69 -2.93 -17.18
CA LEU A 21 -8.28 -2.97 -17.59
C LEU A 21 -7.73 -4.39 -17.62
N VAL A 22 -8.13 -5.25 -16.68
CA VAL A 22 -7.77 -6.67 -16.65
C VAL A 22 -8.39 -7.40 -17.85
N GLN A 23 -9.69 -7.21 -18.11
CA GLN A 23 -10.40 -7.83 -19.22
C GLN A 23 -9.86 -7.38 -20.59
N ALA A 24 -9.47 -6.11 -20.70
CA ALA A 24 -8.82 -5.57 -21.89
C ALA A 24 -7.37 -6.07 -22.07
N GLY A 25 -6.83 -6.86 -21.13
CA GLY A 25 -5.46 -7.39 -21.18
C GLY A 25 -4.37 -6.34 -20.96
N LYS A 26 -4.71 -5.14 -20.46
CA LYS A 26 -3.76 -4.05 -20.23
C LYS A 26 -2.93 -4.27 -18.97
N VAL A 27 -3.52 -4.94 -17.98
CA VAL A 27 -2.85 -5.32 -16.72
C VAL A 27 -3.18 -6.78 -16.40
N ARG A 28 -2.27 -7.47 -15.71
CA ARG A 28 -2.46 -8.89 -15.35
C ARG A 28 -3.09 -9.07 -13.97
N TYR A 29 -2.72 -8.21 -13.02
CA TYR A 29 -3.12 -8.32 -11.62
C TYR A 29 -3.26 -6.94 -11.00
N ILE A 30 -4.04 -6.87 -9.93
CA ILE A 30 -4.30 -5.64 -9.18
C ILE A 30 -3.63 -5.73 -7.81
N GLY A 31 -2.99 -4.63 -7.42
CA GLY A 31 -2.46 -4.40 -6.09
C GLY A 31 -2.84 -3.01 -5.59
N VAL A 32 -2.80 -2.82 -4.28
CA VAL A 32 -3.07 -1.54 -3.60
C VAL A 32 -1.86 -1.06 -2.82
N SER A 33 -1.86 0.17 -2.33
CA SER A 33 -0.74 0.75 -1.60
C SER A 33 -1.26 1.71 -0.53
N ASN A 34 -0.56 1.78 0.60
CA ASN A 34 -0.98 2.57 1.77
C ASN A 34 -2.41 2.26 2.23
N GLU A 35 -2.81 1.00 2.08
CA GLU A 35 -4.16 0.57 2.39
C GLU A 35 -4.27 0.07 3.83
N THR A 36 -5.50 -0.01 4.30
CA THR A 36 -5.88 -0.39 5.65
C THR A 36 -6.49 -1.79 5.67
N PRO A 37 -6.64 -2.41 6.85
CA PRO A 37 -7.38 -3.67 6.97
C PRO A 37 -8.80 -3.56 6.38
N TYR A 38 -9.48 -2.44 6.64
CA TYR A 38 -10.82 -2.19 6.11
C TYR A 38 -10.86 -2.22 4.58
N GLY A 39 -9.92 -1.53 3.91
CA GLY A 39 -9.87 -1.51 2.45
C GLY A 39 -9.59 -2.89 1.86
N VAL A 40 -8.60 -3.62 2.40
CA VAL A 40 -8.28 -4.99 1.94
C VAL A 40 -9.47 -5.93 2.11
N CYS A 41 -10.09 -5.97 3.29
CA CYS A 41 -11.25 -6.83 3.53
C CYS A 41 -12.43 -6.45 2.64
N SER A 42 -12.76 -5.15 2.52
CA SER A 42 -13.88 -4.68 1.70
C SER A 42 -13.71 -5.04 0.22
N MET A 43 -12.51 -4.87 -0.32
CA MET A 43 -12.20 -5.23 -1.71
C MET A 43 -12.21 -6.74 -1.92
N ALA A 44 -11.72 -7.51 -0.95
CA ALA A 44 -11.74 -8.97 -1.01
C ALA A 44 -13.17 -9.52 -0.94
N GLU A 45 -14.04 -8.93 -0.11
CA GLU A 45 -15.47 -9.28 -0.04
C GLU A 45 -16.19 -9.00 -1.35
N LEU A 46 -15.90 -7.87 -2.03
CA LEU A 46 -16.45 -7.58 -3.35
C LEU A 46 -16.08 -8.66 -4.36
N HIS A 47 -14.79 -9.02 -4.43
CA HIS A 47 -14.33 -10.10 -5.30
C HIS A 47 -14.97 -11.44 -4.95
N ASN A 48 -15.06 -11.80 -3.67
CA ASN A 48 -15.62 -13.08 -3.25
C ASN A 48 -17.11 -13.22 -3.61
N HIS A 49 -17.88 -12.13 -3.54
CA HIS A 49 -19.30 -12.15 -3.90
C HIS A 49 -19.54 -12.03 -5.40
N PHE A 50 -18.69 -11.29 -6.12
CA PHE A 50 -18.87 -11.00 -7.55
C PHE A 50 -17.54 -11.09 -8.32
N PRO A 51 -16.95 -12.30 -8.45
CA PRO A 51 -15.61 -12.48 -9.00
C PRO A 51 -15.48 -12.08 -10.47
N ASP A 52 -16.58 -12.10 -11.24
CA ASP A 52 -16.60 -11.68 -12.65
C ASP A 52 -16.64 -10.16 -12.82
N LEU A 53 -17.06 -9.42 -11.77
CA LEU A 53 -17.21 -7.97 -11.79
C LEU A 53 -16.05 -7.24 -11.13
N TYR A 54 -15.38 -7.87 -10.17
CA TYR A 54 -14.31 -7.24 -9.40
C TYR A 54 -13.06 -8.11 -9.37
N PRO A 55 -11.87 -7.54 -9.68
CA PRO A 55 -10.64 -8.30 -9.72
C PRO A 55 -10.19 -8.62 -8.29
N LYS A 56 -9.48 -9.74 -8.15
CA LYS A 56 -8.80 -10.02 -6.89
C LYS A 56 -7.65 -9.05 -6.70
N VAL A 57 -7.63 -8.35 -5.57
CA VAL A 57 -6.43 -7.65 -5.07
C VAL A 57 -5.46 -8.71 -4.55
N ILE A 58 -4.27 -8.82 -5.14
CA ILE A 58 -3.29 -9.87 -4.80
C ILE A 58 -2.09 -9.37 -4.00
N SER A 59 -1.90 -8.06 -3.92
CA SER A 59 -0.78 -7.47 -3.18
C SER A 59 -1.13 -6.13 -2.56
N VAL A 60 -0.49 -5.82 -1.44
CA VAL A 60 -0.50 -4.50 -0.81
C VAL A 60 0.93 -3.99 -0.67
N GLN A 61 1.18 -2.75 -1.04
CA GLN A 61 2.46 -2.07 -0.87
C GLN A 61 2.37 -1.07 0.30
N ASN A 62 2.76 -1.51 1.49
CA ASN A 62 2.73 -0.69 2.72
C ASN A 62 4.12 -0.53 3.35
N SER A 63 4.28 0.51 4.18
CA SER A 63 5.51 0.74 4.93
C SER A 63 5.73 -0.39 5.92
N TYR A 64 6.89 -1.03 5.85
CA TYR A 64 7.26 -2.06 6.80
C TYR A 64 8.78 -2.14 6.95
N SER A 65 9.27 -2.00 8.17
CA SER A 65 10.69 -2.10 8.53
C SER A 65 10.85 -2.48 10.01
N LEU A 66 12.08 -2.71 10.47
CA LEU A 66 12.33 -3.03 11.89
C LEU A 66 11.80 -1.97 12.86
N VAL A 67 11.69 -0.71 12.43
CA VAL A 67 11.23 0.44 13.24
C VAL A 67 9.83 0.93 12.89
N VAL A 68 9.23 0.43 11.80
CA VAL A 68 7.85 0.74 11.37
C VAL A 68 7.13 -0.57 11.15
N ARG A 69 6.43 -1.03 12.19
CA ARG A 69 5.76 -2.34 12.21
C ARG A 69 4.27 -2.26 12.49
N LYS A 70 3.89 -1.31 13.37
CA LYS A 70 2.56 -1.20 13.95
C LYS A 70 1.45 -1.21 12.91
N ASP A 71 1.53 -0.36 11.88
CA ASP A 71 0.41 -0.17 10.94
C ASP A 71 0.13 -1.43 10.11
N TYR A 72 1.16 -2.23 9.81
CA TYR A 72 0.98 -3.51 9.15
C TYR A 72 0.56 -4.62 10.14
N GLU A 73 1.28 -4.76 11.25
CA GLU A 73 1.09 -5.89 12.18
C GLU A 73 -0.18 -5.79 13.03
N ALA A 74 -0.72 -4.60 13.28
CA ALA A 74 -1.88 -4.40 14.15
C ALA A 74 -3.21 -4.94 13.57
N GLY A 75 -3.24 -5.32 12.29
CA GLY A 75 -4.43 -5.95 11.69
C GLY A 75 -4.32 -6.19 10.18
N LEU A 76 -3.47 -5.42 9.48
CA LEU A 76 -3.34 -5.59 8.03
C LEU A 76 -2.66 -6.92 7.69
N ALA A 77 -1.72 -7.37 8.51
CA ALA A 77 -1.08 -8.69 8.37
C ALA A 77 -2.10 -9.83 8.43
N GLU A 78 -3.05 -9.77 9.37
CA GLU A 78 -4.12 -10.77 9.51
C GLU A 78 -5.08 -10.72 8.30
N ALA A 79 -5.55 -9.52 7.93
CA ALA A 79 -6.40 -9.34 6.74
C ALA A 79 -5.73 -9.88 5.47
N CYS A 80 -4.45 -9.56 5.27
CA CYS A 80 -3.67 -10.02 4.13
C CYS A 80 -3.52 -11.54 4.11
N PHE A 81 -3.25 -12.16 5.26
CA PHE A 81 -3.15 -13.60 5.40
C PHE A 81 -4.46 -14.30 5.01
N HIS A 82 -5.59 -13.86 5.57
CA HIS A 82 -6.90 -14.49 5.31
C HIS A 82 -7.41 -14.30 3.87
N HIS A 83 -7.04 -13.20 3.21
CA HIS A 83 -7.47 -12.92 1.84
C HIS A 83 -6.43 -13.31 0.77
N ASN A 84 -5.29 -13.90 1.19
CA ASN A 84 -4.17 -14.26 0.32
C ASN A 84 -3.66 -13.07 -0.50
N VAL A 85 -3.36 -11.98 0.21
CA VAL A 85 -2.79 -10.73 -0.32
C VAL A 85 -1.34 -10.64 0.15
N ALA A 86 -0.39 -10.52 -0.77
CA ALA A 86 1.03 -10.44 -0.44
C ALA A 86 1.46 -9.03 -0.03
N LEU A 87 2.29 -8.90 1.00
CA LEU A 87 2.95 -7.63 1.32
C LEU A 87 4.15 -7.40 0.40
N LEU A 88 4.19 -6.22 -0.23
CA LEU A 88 5.34 -5.65 -0.91
C LEU A 88 5.87 -4.49 -0.06
N PRO A 89 6.82 -4.72 0.86
CA PRO A 89 7.20 -3.69 1.84
C PRO A 89 7.99 -2.57 1.17
N TYR A 90 7.53 -1.33 1.33
CA TYR A 90 8.36 -0.16 0.98
C TYR A 90 9.11 0.36 2.21
N SER A 91 10.19 1.10 1.96
CA SER A 91 11.09 1.64 2.98
C SER A 91 11.62 0.61 3.99
N PRO A 92 12.11 -0.58 3.57
CA PRO A 92 12.60 -1.60 4.51
C PRO A 92 13.80 -1.15 5.35
N LEU A 93 14.56 -0.15 4.87
CA LEU A 93 15.67 0.47 5.61
C LEU A 93 15.30 1.79 6.30
N ALA A 94 14.02 2.14 6.41
CA ALA A 94 13.51 3.41 6.96
C ALA A 94 14.29 4.62 6.40
N GLY A 95 14.22 4.80 5.07
CA GLY A 95 14.96 5.86 4.36
C GLY A 95 16.49 5.81 4.50
N GLY A 96 17.03 4.66 4.89
CA GLY A 96 18.47 4.42 5.10
C GLY A 96 18.90 4.48 6.56
N THR A 97 18.02 4.83 7.50
CA THR A 97 18.34 4.92 8.93
C THR A 97 18.81 3.60 9.51
N LEU A 98 18.19 2.50 9.10
CA LEU A 98 18.56 1.16 9.55
C LEU A 98 19.92 0.67 9.01
N SER A 99 20.56 1.41 8.10
CA SER A 99 21.96 1.13 7.72
C SER A 99 22.99 1.70 8.71
N GLY A 100 22.57 2.53 9.67
CA GLY A 100 23.45 3.19 10.63
C GLY A 100 24.20 4.41 10.11
N LYS A 101 24.12 4.72 8.80
CA LYS A 101 24.91 5.78 8.15
C LYS A 101 24.69 7.20 8.68
N TYR A 102 23.59 7.44 9.40
CA TYR A 102 23.25 8.75 9.99
C TYR A 102 23.71 8.91 11.44
N ARG A 103 24.37 7.90 12.04
CA ARG A 103 24.85 7.96 13.43
C ARG A 103 26.18 8.71 13.59
N SER A 104 26.85 9.00 12.48
CA SER A 104 28.16 9.68 12.46
C SER A 104 28.01 11.11 11.96
N GLU A 105 28.82 12.03 12.49
CA GLU A 105 28.99 13.38 11.95
C GLU A 105 29.50 13.36 10.49
N SER A 106 30.13 12.26 10.07
CA SER A 106 30.58 12.03 8.69
C SER A 106 29.49 11.56 7.73
N THR A 107 28.21 11.84 8.01
CA THR A 107 27.10 11.47 7.14
C THR A 107 27.33 12.06 5.74
N SER A 108 27.27 11.20 4.72
CA SER A 108 27.44 11.63 3.32
C SER A 108 26.36 12.63 2.92
N LYS A 109 26.75 13.76 2.32
CA LYS A 109 25.81 14.73 1.71
C LYS A 109 24.93 14.13 0.60
N ARG A 110 25.30 12.96 0.07
CA ARG A 110 24.50 12.20 -0.91
C ARG A 110 23.53 11.20 -0.28
N ALA A 111 23.50 11.08 1.05
CA ALA A 111 22.53 10.23 1.71
C ALA A 111 21.12 10.82 1.59
N ARG A 112 20.10 9.96 1.55
CA ARG A 112 18.71 10.37 1.24
C ARG A 112 18.20 11.48 2.15
N LEU A 113 18.37 11.35 3.47
CA LEU A 113 17.92 12.36 4.43
C LEU A 113 18.75 13.65 4.40
N SER A 114 19.97 13.62 3.87
CA SER A 114 20.77 14.82 3.64
C SER A 114 20.33 15.55 2.38
N LEU A 115 19.91 14.81 1.33
CA LEU A 115 19.41 15.38 0.08
C LEU A 115 17.96 15.89 0.21
N PHE A 116 17.14 15.24 1.03
CA PHE A 116 15.74 15.58 1.24
C PHE A 116 15.43 15.72 2.74
N PRO A 117 15.80 16.85 3.35
CA PRO A 117 15.50 17.12 4.76
C PRO A 117 13.98 17.11 5.01
N GLY A 118 13.53 16.45 6.08
CA GLY A 118 12.11 16.32 6.43
C GLY A 118 11.34 15.28 5.59
N PHE A 119 12.00 14.58 4.67
CA PHE A 119 11.39 13.52 3.88
C PHE A 119 11.42 12.17 4.63
N MET A 120 10.48 12.01 5.57
CA MET A 120 9.93 10.75 6.10
C MET A 120 8.92 11.05 7.20
#